data_AF-A0A7C1YIM8-F1
#
_entry.id   AF-A0A7C1YIM8-F1
#
_cell.length_a   1.000
_cell.length_b   1.000
_cell.length_c   1.000
_cell.angle_alpha   90.00
_cell.angle_beta   90.00
_cell.angle_gamma   90.00
#
_symmetry.space_group_name_H-M   'P 1'
#
loop_
_entity.id
_entity.type
_entity.pdbx_description
1 polymer ?
#
loop_
_entity_poly.entity_id
_entity_poly.type
_entity_poly.pdbx_seq_one_letter_code
_entity_poly.pdbx_strand_id
1 'polypeptide(L)'
;MSQSINRRGFIKKSLLSPAAGALAIQSVQEKAQAKDAVKRSQSSPGGPVPKATLPKGKIKNLEIGRLLLGGNLLTHFTHSRDLRYVYNLTAHYNTEEKIFETMRIAEAHGIDTLVIHTAPGVVSMLKKYRYRLGGKMKWIICPTAQVDTEPEAYAKQVQMLVEEGVDAIYLWGVSADRFVSQGKVDMIAKAVEIAKDNGVPSGIGAHDLRVVQECERNKIDADFYIKTFHHHNYK
;
A
#
# COMPACT_ATOMS: atom_id res chain seq x y z
N MET A 1 -25.56 30.95 14.20
CA MET A 1 -26.36 29.71 14.04
C MET A 1 -25.74 28.87 12.93
N SER A 2 -25.06 27.76 13.26
CA SER A 2 -24.44 26.90 12.26
C SER A 2 -25.50 25.99 11.63
N GLN A 3 -25.82 26.19 10.36
CA GLN A 3 -26.66 25.24 9.63
C GLN A 3 -25.85 23.97 9.37
N SER A 4 -26.20 22.89 10.08
CA SER A 4 -25.63 21.57 9.85
C SER A 4 -26.03 21.05 8.47
N ILE A 5 -25.09 20.98 7.54
CA ILE A 5 -25.31 20.33 6.24
C ILE A 5 -25.35 18.82 6.47
N ASN A 6 -26.55 18.23 6.39
CA ASN A 6 -26.74 16.79 6.42
C ASN A 6 -26.50 16.19 5.02
N ARG A 7 -25.76 15.07 4.94
CA ARG A 7 -25.48 14.30 3.71
C ARG A 7 -26.74 14.04 2.85
N ARG A 8 -27.90 13.78 3.46
CA ARG A 8 -29.17 13.60 2.71
C ARG A 8 -29.71 14.90 2.10
N GLY A 9 -29.47 16.03 2.75
CA GLY A 9 -29.84 17.36 2.25
C GLY A 9 -28.98 17.81 1.08
N PHE A 10 -27.70 17.43 1.08
CA PHE A 10 -26.78 17.68 -0.03
C PHE A 10 -27.21 16.91 -1.29
N ILE A 11 -27.45 15.60 -1.19
CA ILE A 11 -27.86 14.76 -2.34
C ILE A 11 -29.20 15.21 -2.94
N LYS A 12 -30.18 15.59 -2.10
CA LYS A 12 -31.47 16.12 -2.59
C LYS A 12 -31.32 17.42 -3.36
N LYS A 13 -30.36 18.28 -2.98
CA LYS A 13 -30.13 19.57 -3.66
C LYS A 13 -29.34 19.40 -4.96
N SER A 14 -28.50 18.36 -5.09
CA SER A 14 -27.71 18.10 -6.30
C SER A 14 -28.49 17.45 -7.46
N LEU A 15 -29.74 17.03 -7.24
CA LEU A 15 -30.56 16.35 -8.24
C LEU A 15 -31.57 17.28 -8.96
N LEU A 16 -31.55 18.58 -8.67
CA LEU A 16 -32.38 19.56 -9.37
C LEU A 16 -31.52 20.34 -10.38
N SER A 17 -31.80 20.09 -11.66
CA SER A 17 -31.37 20.79 -12.90
C SER A 17 -30.28 20.13 -13.76
N PRO A 18 -30.67 19.30 -14.74
CA PRO A 18 -29.88 19.07 -15.94
C PRO A 18 -30.70 19.41 -17.20
N ALA A 19 -30.48 20.58 -17.80
CA ALA A 19 -30.86 20.80 -19.21
C ALA A 19 -30.12 21.95 -19.92
N ALA A 20 -29.70 23.02 -19.23
CA ALA A 20 -29.10 24.18 -19.91
C ALA A 20 -27.58 24.37 -19.69
N GLY A 21 -26.96 23.66 -18.74
CA GLY A 21 -25.54 23.83 -18.40
C GLY A 21 -24.55 22.99 -19.22
N ALA A 22 -25.01 21.95 -19.91
CA ALA A 22 -24.13 20.94 -20.52
C ALA A 22 -23.30 21.49 -21.69
N LEU A 23 -23.84 22.43 -22.47
CA LEU A 23 -23.16 22.97 -23.65
C LEU A 23 -22.13 24.07 -23.32
N ALA A 24 -22.34 24.84 -22.25
CA ALA A 24 -21.39 25.85 -21.81
C ALA A 24 -20.16 25.23 -21.13
N ILE A 25 -20.35 24.14 -20.35
CA ILE A 25 -19.27 23.46 -19.63
C ILE A 25 -18.34 22.71 -20.59
N GLN A 26 -18.84 22.12 -21.68
CA GLN A 26 -17.99 21.47 -22.69
C GLN A 26 -16.98 22.44 -23.31
N SER A 27 -17.40 23.65 -23.68
CA SER A 27 -16.52 24.63 -24.34
C SER A 27 -15.44 25.23 -23.42
N VAL A 28 -15.71 25.33 -22.12
CA VAL A 28 -14.76 25.81 -21.11
C VAL A 28 -13.80 24.70 -20.68
N GLN A 29 -14.27 23.46 -20.63
CA GLN A 29 -13.49 22.29 -20.23
C GLN A 29 -12.47 21.88 -21.29
N GLU A 30 -12.78 22.00 -22.59
CA GLU A 30 -11.81 21.76 -23.67
C GLU A 30 -10.69 22.82 -23.70
N LYS A 31 -11.01 24.11 -23.46
CA LYS A 31 -10.00 25.18 -23.41
C LYS A 31 -9.14 25.15 -22.14
N ALA A 32 -9.67 24.65 -21.02
CA ALA A 32 -8.90 24.46 -19.79
C ALA A 32 -7.99 23.22 -19.88
N GLN A 33 -8.48 22.10 -20.44
CA GLN A 33 -7.69 20.88 -20.61
C GLN A 33 -6.54 21.07 -21.61
N ALA A 34 -6.71 21.86 -22.67
CA ALA A 34 -5.64 22.13 -23.63
C ALA A 34 -4.50 22.99 -23.03
N LYS A 35 -4.79 23.89 -22.08
CA LYS A 35 -3.77 24.72 -21.43
C LYS A 35 -3.05 24.01 -20.29
N ASP A 36 -3.73 23.12 -19.57
CA ASP A 36 -3.10 22.30 -18.51
C ASP A 36 -2.29 21.13 -19.06
N ALA A 37 -2.67 20.56 -20.21
CA ALA A 37 -1.90 19.50 -20.88
C ALA A 37 -0.55 20.01 -21.40
N VAL A 38 -0.50 21.24 -21.92
CA VAL A 38 0.75 21.86 -22.41
C VAL A 38 1.68 22.29 -21.26
N LYS A 39 1.13 22.57 -20.07
CA LYS A 39 1.94 22.91 -18.88
C LYS A 39 2.46 21.68 -18.13
N ARG A 40 1.81 20.51 -18.27
CA ARG A 40 2.25 19.23 -17.68
C ARG A 40 3.27 18.45 -18.52
N SER A 41 3.44 18.79 -19.80
CA SER A 41 4.42 18.14 -20.68
C SER A 41 5.83 18.72 -20.58
N GLN A 42 6.04 19.77 -19.78
CA GLN A 42 7.35 20.31 -19.43
C GLN A 42 7.67 20.05 -17.95
N SER A 43 7.75 18.78 -17.55
CA SER A 43 8.49 18.38 -16.35
C SER A 43 9.75 17.63 -16.80
N SER A 44 10.89 18.28 -16.61
CA SER A 44 12.23 17.73 -16.81
C SER A 44 12.40 16.35 -16.15
N PRO A 45 13.34 15.52 -16.63
CA PRO A 45 13.68 14.25 -16.00
C PRO A 45 14.39 14.50 -14.66
N GLY A 46 13.60 14.67 -13.62
CA GLY A 46 14.06 14.84 -12.25
C GLY A 46 12.91 14.48 -11.32
N GLY A 47 13.09 13.42 -10.53
CA GLY A 47 12.10 13.01 -9.53
C GLY A 47 11.75 14.15 -8.57
N PRO A 48 10.64 14.05 -7.83
CA PRO A 48 10.15 15.13 -6.98
C PRO A 48 11.24 15.60 -6.01
N VAL A 49 11.50 16.91 -6.00
CA VAL A 49 12.32 17.53 -4.94
C VAL A 49 11.47 17.52 -3.65
N PRO A 50 11.96 16.95 -2.55
CA PRO A 50 11.22 16.92 -1.29
C PRO A 50 10.90 18.35 -0.83
N LYS A 51 9.61 18.63 -0.64
CA LYS A 51 9.10 19.90 -0.09
C LYS A 51 9.10 19.90 1.44
N ALA A 52 9.15 18.72 2.04
CA ALA A 52 9.27 18.50 3.48
C ALA A 52 10.12 17.24 3.74
N THR A 53 10.76 17.18 4.89
CA THR A 53 11.40 15.97 5.39
C THR A 53 10.60 15.42 6.58
N LEU A 54 10.53 14.11 6.69
CA LEU A 54 9.98 13.42 7.86
C LEU A 54 11.10 12.76 8.65
N PRO A 55 10.96 12.63 9.98
CA PRO A 55 11.88 11.83 10.77
C PRO A 55 11.97 10.41 10.21
N LYS A 56 13.17 9.84 10.27
CA LYS A 56 13.44 8.48 9.83
C LYS A 56 13.76 7.55 11.01
N GLY A 57 13.65 6.27 10.76
CA GLY A 57 14.10 5.19 11.62
C GLY A 57 14.82 4.13 10.78
N LYS A 58 15.28 3.07 11.45
CA LYS A 58 15.94 1.94 10.78
C LYS A 58 15.26 0.63 11.15
N ILE A 59 15.09 -0.24 10.16
CA ILE A 59 14.85 -1.67 10.33
C ILE A 59 16.05 -2.38 9.71
N LYS A 60 16.83 -3.10 10.52
CA LYS A 60 18.13 -3.64 10.10
C LYS A 60 19.03 -2.54 9.49
N ASN A 61 19.41 -2.70 8.22
CA ASN A 61 20.19 -1.79 7.41
C ASN A 61 19.33 -0.80 6.60
N LEU A 62 18.01 -0.95 6.59
CA LEU A 62 17.09 -0.12 5.81
C LEU A 62 16.68 1.13 6.60
N GLU A 63 17.00 2.31 6.07
CA GLU A 63 16.51 3.59 6.60
C GLU A 63 15.20 3.99 5.92
N ILE A 64 14.15 4.17 6.74
CA ILE A 64 12.79 4.43 6.29
C ILE A 64 12.15 5.60 7.05
N GLY A 65 11.20 6.30 6.44
CA GLY A 65 10.39 7.31 7.11
C GLY A 65 9.57 6.72 8.27
N ARG A 66 9.32 7.52 9.32
CA ARG A 66 8.43 7.13 10.44
C ARG A 66 6.94 7.13 10.09
N LEU A 67 6.60 7.61 8.89
CA LEU A 67 5.29 7.47 8.29
C LEU A 67 5.46 6.71 6.97
N LEU A 68 4.70 5.63 6.82
CA LEU A 68 4.75 4.74 5.66
C LEU A 68 3.41 4.82 4.93
N LEU A 69 3.45 4.72 3.61
CA LEU A 69 2.24 4.60 2.81
C LEU A 69 1.70 3.17 2.90
N GLY A 70 0.40 3.01 3.15
CA GLY A 70 -0.29 1.72 3.15
C GLY A 70 -0.86 1.38 1.77
N GLY A 71 -0.59 0.16 1.28
CA GLY A 71 -0.93 -0.25 -0.08
C GLY A 71 -2.32 -0.84 -0.28
N ASN A 72 -3.03 -1.25 0.78
CA ASN A 72 -4.32 -1.94 0.65
C ASN A 72 -5.36 -1.13 -0.15
N LEU A 73 -5.44 0.18 0.10
CA LEU A 73 -6.37 1.05 -0.64
C LEU A 73 -5.91 1.29 -2.07
N LEU A 74 -4.60 1.38 -2.31
CA LEU A 74 -4.05 1.50 -3.67
C LEU A 74 -4.43 0.29 -4.54
N THR A 75 -4.58 -0.87 -3.92
CA THR A 75 -5.02 -2.11 -4.56
C THR A 75 -6.49 -2.44 -4.27
N HIS A 76 -7.33 -1.44 -3.99
CA HIS A 76 -8.78 -1.55 -3.77
C HIS A 76 -9.25 -2.54 -2.68
N PHE A 77 -8.36 -3.09 -1.86
CA PHE A 77 -8.70 -3.97 -0.73
C PHE A 77 -9.11 -3.14 0.48
N THR A 78 -10.39 -2.79 0.49
CA THR A 78 -10.96 -1.81 1.44
C THR A 78 -11.44 -2.40 2.76
N HIS A 79 -11.53 -3.73 2.88
CA HIS A 79 -12.07 -4.41 4.06
C HIS A 79 -13.48 -3.95 4.46
N SER A 80 -14.31 -3.65 3.46
CA SER A 80 -15.63 -3.05 3.62
C SER A 80 -16.74 -3.99 4.08
N ARG A 81 -16.40 -5.15 4.69
CA ARG A 81 -17.33 -6.23 5.08
C ARG A 81 -18.28 -6.58 3.92
N ASP A 82 -19.56 -6.26 4.07
CA ASP A 82 -20.67 -6.53 3.14
C ASP A 82 -20.86 -5.44 2.07
N LEU A 83 -20.18 -4.29 2.19
CA LEU A 83 -20.30 -3.17 1.26
C LEU A 83 -19.45 -3.37 -0.01
N ARG A 84 -19.79 -4.40 -0.80
CA ARG A 84 -19.08 -4.78 -2.05
C ARG A 84 -18.93 -3.61 -3.02
N TYR A 85 -19.88 -2.68 -3.06
CA TYR A 85 -19.81 -1.51 -3.94
C TYR A 85 -18.59 -0.62 -3.64
N VAL A 86 -18.08 -0.61 -2.41
CA VAL A 86 -16.91 0.19 -2.01
C VAL A 86 -15.64 -0.33 -2.69
N TYR A 87 -15.49 -1.65 -2.85
CA TYR A 87 -14.40 -2.25 -3.63
C TYR A 87 -14.42 -1.72 -5.06
N ASN A 88 -15.58 -1.81 -5.72
CA ASN A 88 -15.74 -1.33 -7.09
C ASN A 88 -15.43 0.16 -7.19
N LEU A 89 -15.96 0.98 -6.27
CA LEU A 89 -15.69 2.41 -6.24
C LEU A 89 -14.18 2.67 -6.13
N THR A 90 -13.50 2.07 -5.16
CA THR A 90 -12.05 2.28 -5.01
C THR A 90 -11.24 1.80 -6.21
N ALA A 91 -11.63 0.70 -6.86
CA ALA A 91 -10.96 0.24 -8.07
C ALA A 91 -11.09 1.24 -9.23
N HIS A 92 -12.24 1.92 -9.36
CA HIS A 92 -12.46 2.92 -10.42
C HIS A 92 -11.75 4.26 -10.13
N TYR A 93 -11.62 4.64 -8.86
CA TYR A 93 -10.93 5.89 -8.49
C TYR A 93 -9.40 5.73 -8.44
N ASN A 94 -8.90 4.55 -8.08
CA ASN A 94 -7.47 4.26 -8.02
C ASN A 94 -6.96 3.74 -9.37
N THR A 95 -7.09 4.58 -10.41
CA THR A 95 -6.39 4.33 -11.67
C THR A 95 -4.88 4.36 -11.46
N GLU A 96 -4.12 3.79 -12.39
CA GLU A 96 -2.67 3.77 -12.29
C GLU A 96 -2.08 5.19 -12.17
N GLU A 97 -2.60 6.15 -12.94
CA GLU A 97 -2.18 7.55 -12.89
C GLU A 97 -2.44 8.18 -11.52
N LYS A 98 -3.57 7.83 -10.88
CA LYS A 98 -3.91 8.31 -9.54
C LYS A 98 -3.06 7.67 -8.44
N ILE A 99 -2.73 6.39 -8.59
CA ILE A 99 -1.79 5.72 -7.70
C ILE A 99 -0.40 6.36 -7.81
N PHE A 100 0.08 6.63 -9.03
CA PHE A 100 1.36 7.32 -9.25
C PHE A 100 1.35 8.76 -8.75
N GLU A 101 0.25 9.50 -8.95
CA GLU A 101 0.08 10.84 -8.37
C GLU A 101 0.18 10.79 -6.84
N THR A 102 -0.49 9.83 -6.20
CA THR A 102 -0.47 9.63 -4.75
C THR A 102 0.95 9.34 -4.25
N MET A 103 1.66 8.41 -4.88
CA MET A 103 3.05 8.09 -4.49
C MET A 103 3.98 9.30 -4.68
N ARG A 104 3.80 10.07 -5.76
CA ARG A 104 4.59 11.28 -6.01
C ARG A 104 4.37 12.36 -4.95
N ILE A 105 3.11 12.55 -4.54
CA ILE A 105 2.77 13.49 -3.46
C ILE A 105 3.37 13.01 -2.14
N ALA A 106 3.30 11.71 -1.83
CA ALA A 106 3.88 11.13 -0.63
C ALA A 106 5.40 11.37 -0.57
N GLU A 107 6.12 11.07 -1.65
CA GLU A 107 7.57 11.32 -1.77
C GLU A 107 7.91 12.80 -1.61
N ALA A 108 7.15 13.69 -2.24
CA ALA A 108 7.35 15.12 -2.12
C ALA A 108 7.18 15.64 -0.67
N HIS A 109 6.50 14.89 0.21
CA HIS A 109 6.33 15.23 1.63
C HIS A 109 7.17 14.34 2.55
N GLY A 110 8.17 13.64 2.03
CA GLY A 110 9.14 12.89 2.82
C GLY A 110 8.71 11.47 3.21
N ILE A 111 7.56 10.98 2.75
CA ILE A 111 7.17 9.57 2.86
C ILE A 111 7.92 8.80 1.76
N ASP A 112 8.79 7.86 2.15
CA ASP A 112 9.71 7.21 1.22
C ASP A 112 9.52 5.68 1.13
N THR A 113 8.51 5.14 1.81
CA THR A 113 8.29 3.69 1.92
C THR A 113 6.81 3.35 1.80
N LEU A 114 6.51 2.32 1.00
CA LEU A 114 5.18 1.74 0.78
C LEU A 114 5.15 0.29 1.29
N VAL A 115 4.18 -0.04 2.13
CA VAL A 115 3.90 -1.40 2.61
C VAL A 115 2.68 -1.96 1.88
N ILE A 116 2.83 -3.07 1.17
CA ILE A 116 1.79 -3.58 0.26
C ILE A 116 1.85 -5.11 0.14
N HIS A 117 0.71 -5.76 -0.08
CA HIS A 117 0.67 -7.20 -0.35
C HIS A 117 0.85 -7.49 -1.84
N THR A 118 1.32 -8.68 -2.19
CA THR A 118 1.32 -9.10 -3.60
C THR A 118 -0.10 -9.32 -4.11
N ALA A 119 -0.46 -8.65 -5.20
CA ALA A 119 -1.66 -8.92 -5.98
C ALA A 119 -1.33 -8.81 -7.48
N PRO A 120 -2.16 -9.35 -8.38
CA PRO A 120 -1.92 -9.26 -9.82
C PRO A 120 -1.64 -7.82 -10.27
N GLY A 121 -0.56 -7.61 -11.03
CA GLY A 121 -0.18 -6.30 -11.57
C GLY A 121 0.54 -5.35 -10.61
N VAL A 122 0.52 -5.59 -9.28
CA VAL A 122 1.13 -4.68 -8.29
C VAL A 122 2.62 -4.48 -8.54
N VAL A 123 3.39 -5.56 -8.68
CA VAL A 123 4.85 -5.47 -8.90
C VAL A 123 5.15 -4.73 -10.20
N SER A 124 4.39 -4.98 -11.27
CA SER A 124 4.55 -4.27 -12.55
C SER A 124 4.30 -2.76 -12.42
N MET A 125 3.24 -2.37 -11.71
CA MET A 125 2.90 -0.97 -11.42
C MET A 125 4.03 -0.29 -10.62
N LEU A 126 4.53 -0.95 -9.58
CA LEU A 126 5.62 -0.45 -8.74
C LEU A 126 6.91 -0.26 -9.55
N LYS A 127 7.30 -1.26 -10.36
CA LYS A 127 8.43 -1.17 -11.29
C LYS A 127 8.30 -0.01 -12.27
N LYS A 128 7.12 0.18 -12.85
CA LYS A 128 6.85 1.31 -13.76
C LYS A 128 7.08 2.63 -13.04
N TYR A 129 6.56 2.79 -11.82
CA TYR A 129 6.77 4.00 -11.04
C TYR A 129 8.25 4.27 -10.75
N ARG A 130 8.96 3.28 -10.19
CA ARG A 130 10.35 3.46 -9.76
C ARG A 130 11.33 3.57 -10.94
N TYR A 131 11.28 2.64 -11.88
CA TYR A 131 12.29 2.53 -12.93
C TYR A 131 11.98 3.32 -14.19
N ARG A 132 10.70 3.58 -14.52
CA ARG A 132 10.32 4.32 -15.74
C ARG A 132 9.93 5.77 -15.47
N LEU A 133 9.33 6.05 -14.31
CA LEU A 133 8.86 7.40 -13.96
C LEU A 133 9.78 8.13 -12.97
N GLY A 134 10.89 7.50 -12.57
CA GLY A 134 11.91 8.10 -11.68
C GLY A 134 11.49 8.21 -10.21
N GLY A 135 10.49 7.44 -9.79
CA GLY A 135 10.11 7.31 -8.38
C GLY A 135 11.22 6.66 -7.54
N LYS A 136 11.20 6.92 -6.23
CA LYS A 136 12.20 6.45 -5.25
C LYS A 136 11.59 5.68 -4.07
N MET A 137 10.28 5.45 -4.10
CA MET A 137 9.52 4.76 -3.07
C MET A 137 10.10 3.37 -2.83
N LYS A 138 10.48 3.08 -1.58
CA LYS A 138 10.88 1.75 -1.10
C LYS A 138 9.66 0.86 -0.95
N TRP A 139 9.82 -0.45 -1.11
CA TRP A 139 8.73 -1.42 -1.04
C TRP A 139 8.99 -2.43 0.06
N ILE A 140 8.02 -2.57 0.96
CA ILE A 140 7.95 -3.67 1.91
C ILE A 140 6.77 -4.54 1.50
N ILE A 141 7.04 -5.77 1.03
CA ILE A 141 6.02 -6.61 0.40
C ILE A 141 5.82 -7.92 1.15
N CYS A 142 4.57 -8.36 1.32
CA CYS A 142 4.28 -9.73 1.76
C CYS A 142 3.91 -10.65 0.58
N PRO A 143 4.62 -11.78 0.41
CA PRO A 143 4.17 -12.89 -0.43
C PRO A 143 2.81 -13.43 0.05
N THR A 144 2.02 -13.94 -0.88
CA THR A 144 0.67 -14.50 -0.62
C THR A 144 0.63 -16.03 -0.68
N ALA A 145 1.64 -16.68 -1.30
CA ALA A 145 1.80 -18.12 -1.20
C ALA A 145 1.91 -18.54 0.28
N GLN A 146 1.46 -19.76 0.60
CA GLN A 146 1.46 -20.23 1.98
C GLN A 146 2.71 -21.06 2.27
N VAL A 147 3.52 -20.66 3.25
CA VAL A 147 4.80 -21.34 3.57
C VAL A 147 4.65 -22.80 4.02
N ASP A 148 3.49 -23.18 4.58
CA ASP A 148 3.24 -24.53 5.08
C ASP A 148 2.67 -25.49 4.02
N THR A 149 1.79 -24.99 3.14
CA THR A 149 1.16 -25.82 2.10
C THR A 149 1.79 -25.67 0.72
N GLU A 150 2.50 -24.57 0.47
CA GLU A 150 3.12 -24.23 -0.82
C GLU A 150 4.56 -23.69 -0.63
N PRO A 151 5.44 -24.40 0.09
CA PRO A 151 6.77 -23.89 0.47
C PRO A 151 7.62 -23.48 -0.74
N GLU A 152 7.60 -24.25 -1.82
CA GLU A 152 8.35 -23.96 -3.04
C GLU A 152 7.81 -22.71 -3.75
N ALA A 153 6.48 -22.54 -3.80
CA ALA A 153 5.87 -21.36 -4.39
C ALA A 153 6.18 -20.10 -3.55
N TYR A 154 6.19 -20.23 -2.22
CA TYR A 154 6.60 -19.15 -1.32
C TYR A 154 8.05 -18.72 -1.56
N ALA A 155 8.98 -19.68 -1.58
CA ALA A 155 10.39 -19.40 -1.85
C ALA A 155 10.60 -18.76 -3.22
N LYS A 156 9.93 -19.28 -4.27
CA LYS A 156 9.99 -18.70 -5.62
C LYS A 156 9.40 -17.29 -5.67
N GLN A 157 8.31 -17.03 -4.94
CA GLN A 157 7.71 -15.70 -4.87
C GLN A 157 8.63 -14.71 -4.15
N VAL A 158 9.28 -15.12 -3.05
CA VAL A 158 10.30 -14.33 -2.37
C VAL A 158 11.45 -13.98 -3.31
N GLN A 159 12.03 -14.99 -3.97
CA GLN A 159 13.13 -14.80 -4.91
C GLN A 159 12.76 -13.80 -6.01
N MET A 160 11.59 -13.99 -6.64
CA MET A 160 11.10 -13.06 -7.66
C MET A 160 10.96 -11.63 -7.13
N LEU A 161 10.44 -11.43 -5.91
CA LEU A 161 10.32 -10.07 -5.34
C LEU A 161 11.69 -9.43 -5.10
N VAL A 162 12.69 -10.20 -4.70
CA VAL A 162 14.08 -9.74 -4.52
C VAL A 162 14.70 -9.38 -5.87
N GLU A 163 14.54 -10.23 -6.89
CA GLU A 163 14.99 -9.96 -8.26
C GLU A 163 14.36 -8.67 -8.84
N GLU A 164 13.12 -8.37 -8.45
CA GLU A 164 12.41 -7.16 -8.86
C GLU A 164 12.76 -5.89 -8.05
N GLY A 165 13.56 -6.06 -6.99
CA GLY A 165 14.10 -4.98 -6.18
C GLY A 165 13.25 -4.58 -4.98
N VAL A 166 12.56 -5.52 -4.33
CA VAL A 166 11.92 -5.26 -3.02
C VAL A 166 12.98 -4.86 -1.97
N ASP A 167 12.63 -3.97 -1.05
CA ASP A 167 13.54 -3.47 -0.02
C ASP A 167 13.46 -4.28 1.28
N ALA A 168 12.30 -4.86 1.58
CA ALA A 168 12.11 -5.81 2.68
C ALA A 168 10.88 -6.70 2.43
N ILE A 169 10.86 -7.87 3.06
CA ILE A 169 9.75 -8.82 2.98
C ILE A 169 9.13 -8.99 4.37
N TYR A 170 7.83 -9.28 4.43
CA TYR A 170 7.21 -9.71 5.69
C TYR A 170 6.24 -10.88 5.49
N LEU A 171 6.12 -11.75 6.49
CA LEU A 171 5.08 -12.77 6.52
C LEU A 171 3.71 -12.12 6.65
N TRP A 172 2.77 -12.50 5.79
CA TRP A 172 1.41 -11.97 5.83
C TRP A 172 0.71 -12.26 7.15
N GLY A 173 0.08 -11.25 7.75
CA GLY A 173 -0.46 -11.36 9.11
C GLY A 173 -1.55 -12.40 9.29
N VAL A 174 -2.37 -12.64 8.25
CA VAL A 174 -3.38 -13.72 8.28
C VAL A 174 -2.72 -15.09 8.45
N SER A 175 -1.60 -15.32 7.77
CA SER A 175 -0.83 -16.56 7.89
C SER A 175 -0.16 -16.67 9.27
N ALA A 176 0.43 -15.58 9.77
CA ALA A 176 1.08 -15.57 11.08
C ALA A 176 0.09 -15.85 12.24
N ASP A 177 -1.07 -15.20 12.22
CA ASP A 177 -2.14 -15.44 13.21
C ASP A 177 -2.59 -16.91 13.18
N ARG A 178 -2.79 -17.47 11.97
CA ARG A 178 -3.15 -18.88 11.78
C ARG A 178 -2.09 -19.81 12.35
N PHE A 179 -0.81 -19.55 12.09
CA PHE A 179 0.28 -20.39 12.59
C PHE A 179 0.36 -20.42 14.10
N VAL A 180 0.27 -19.26 14.76
CA VAL A 180 0.21 -19.23 16.23
C VAL A 180 -1.01 -19.96 16.76
N SER A 181 -2.19 -19.78 16.15
CA SER A 181 -3.40 -20.49 16.57
C SER A 181 -3.32 -22.02 16.45
N GLN A 182 -2.44 -22.53 15.57
CA GLN A 182 -2.23 -23.96 15.31
C GLN A 182 -0.97 -24.51 15.98
N GLY A 183 -0.24 -23.69 16.75
CA GLY A 183 1.04 -24.08 17.35
C GLY A 183 2.19 -24.28 16.35
N LYS A 184 2.06 -23.78 15.12
CA LYS A 184 3.04 -23.92 14.02
C LYS A 184 4.00 -22.73 13.94
N VAL A 185 4.61 -22.36 15.07
CA VAL A 185 5.51 -21.18 15.14
C VAL A 185 6.77 -21.38 14.29
N ASP A 186 7.18 -22.64 14.08
CA ASP A 186 8.24 -23.05 13.16
C ASP A 186 8.00 -22.59 11.71
N MET A 187 6.74 -22.51 11.26
CA MET A 187 6.42 -21.99 9.93
C MET A 187 6.67 -20.48 9.82
N ILE A 188 6.54 -19.73 10.92
CA ILE A 188 6.91 -18.31 10.98
C ILE A 188 8.42 -18.17 10.86
N ALA A 189 9.18 -19.00 11.60
CA ALA A 189 10.64 -19.05 11.52
C ALA A 189 11.11 -19.27 10.08
N LYS A 190 10.56 -20.31 9.43
CA LYS A 190 10.88 -20.66 8.04
C LYS A 190 10.59 -19.52 7.06
N ALA A 191 9.46 -18.82 7.21
CA ALA A 191 9.14 -17.68 6.36
C ALA A 191 10.15 -16.53 6.53
N VAL A 192 10.58 -16.28 7.77
CA VAL A 192 11.60 -15.28 8.08
C VAL A 192 12.95 -15.67 7.46
N GLU A 193 13.39 -16.90 7.66
CA GLU A 193 14.64 -17.46 7.13
C GLU A 193 14.71 -17.35 5.60
N ILE A 194 13.66 -17.78 4.88
CA ILE A 194 13.64 -17.73 3.41
C ILE A 194 13.90 -16.31 2.87
N ALA A 195 13.31 -15.27 3.48
CA ALA A 195 13.55 -13.90 3.06
C ALA A 195 14.98 -13.44 3.37
N LYS A 196 15.52 -13.81 4.54
CA LYS A 196 16.87 -13.44 4.98
C LYS A 196 17.95 -14.13 4.17
N ASP A 197 17.73 -15.39 3.78
CA ASP A 197 18.62 -16.15 2.90
C ASP A 197 18.71 -15.52 1.50
N ASN A 198 17.67 -14.78 1.09
CA ASN A 198 17.69 -13.97 -0.14
C ASN A 198 18.26 -12.55 0.08
N GLY A 199 18.81 -12.26 1.27
CA GLY A 199 19.57 -11.04 1.55
C GLY A 199 18.75 -9.78 1.85
N VAL A 200 17.45 -9.90 2.08
CA VAL A 200 16.58 -8.77 2.44
C VAL A 200 16.12 -8.84 3.90
N PRO A 201 15.90 -7.70 4.59
CA PRO A 201 15.28 -7.69 5.91
C PRO A 201 13.92 -8.39 5.89
N SER A 202 13.63 -9.12 6.96
CA SER A 202 12.40 -9.91 7.07
C SER A 202 11.60 -9.56 8.31
N GLY A 203 10.30 -9.33 8.13
CA GLY A 203 9.39 -9.01 9.23
C GLY A 203 8.17 -9.91 9.31
N ILE A 204 7.33 -9.65 10.31
CA ILE A 204 6.13 -10.46 10.57
C ILE A 204 4.92 -9.54 10.73
N GLY A 205 3.90 -9.74 9.89
CA GLY A 205 2.59 -9.13 10.07
C GLY A 205 1.81 -9.81 11.19
N ALA A 206 1.01 -9.05 11.93
CA ALA A 206 0.22 -9.59 13.05
C ALA A 206 -1.08 -8.80 13.25
N HIS A 207 -2.21 -9.49 13.31
CA HIS A 207 -3.46 -8.89 13.81
C HIS A 207 -3.69 -9.25 15.28
N ASP A 208 -3.16 -10.37 15.74
CA ASP A 208 -3.15 -10.79 17.15
C ASP A 208 -1.82 -10.42 17.83
N LEU A 209 -1.84 -9.95 19.09
CA LEU A 209 -0.60 -9.64 19.82
C LEU A 209 0.17 -10.92 20.18
N ARG A 210 -0.53 -12.05 20.30
CA ARG A 210 0.07 -13.36 20.57
C ARG A 210 1.12 -13.75 19.52
N VAL A 211 0.98 -13.30 18.27
CA VAL A 211 2.00 -13.53 17.24
C VAL A 211 3.36 -12.98 17.66
N VAL A 212 3.40 -11.70 18.07
CA VAL A 212 4.64 -11.06 18.53
C VAL A 212 5.16 -11.78 19.78
N GLN A 213 4.30 -12.07 20.75
CA GLN A 213 4.69 -12.75 21.99
C GLN A 213 5.32 -14.13 21.74
N GLU A 214 4.74 -14.93 20.85
CA GLU A 214 5.26 -16.25 20.53
C GLU A 214 6.54 -16.18 19.69
N CYS A 215 6.67 -15.18 18.81
CA CYS A 215 7.93 -14.97 18.09
C CYS A 215 9.08 -14.61 19.04
N GLU A 216 8.86 -13.70 19.98
CA GLU A 216 9.85 -13.33 21.00
C GLU A 216 10.17 -14.52 21.93
N ARG A 217 9.16 -15.28 22.37
CA ARG A 217 9.35 -16.46 23.24
C ARG A 217 10.21 -17.52 22.57
N ASN A 218 9.98 -17.76 21.27
CA ASN A 218 10.70 -18.76 20.48
C ASN A 218 11.97 -18.19 19.82
N LYS A 219 12.33 -16.93 20.11
CA LYS A 219 13.53 -16.25 19.58
C LYS A 219 13.58 -16.26 18.04
N ILE A 220 12.44 -16.05 17.40
CA ILE A 220 12.35 -15.91 15.95
C ILE A 220 13.12 -14.65 15.54
N ASP A 221 14.08 -14.80 14.64
CA ASP A 221 15.01 -13.73 14.24
C ASP A 221 14.39 -12.77 13.20
N ALA A 222 13.24 -12.20 13.53
CA ALA A 222 12.57 -11.18 12.72
C ALA A 222 13.24 -9.81 12.90
N ASP A 223 13.48 -9.09 11.81
CA ASP A 223 14.07 -7.75 11.84
C ASP A 223 13.04 -6.66 12.20
N PHE A 224 11.73 -6.92 12.04
CA PHE A 224 10.64 -6.01 12.41
C PHE A 224 9.26 -6.70 12.50
N TYR A 225 8.29 -6.03 13.15
CA TYR A 225 6.89 -6.45 13.18
C TYR A 225 5.97 -5.39 12.56
N ILE A 226 4.94 -5.84 11.83
CA ILE A 226 3.84 -5.00 11.34
C ILE A 226 2.58 -5.36 12.11
N LYS A 227 2.23 -4.54 13.10
CA LYS A 227 1.10 -4.78 14.00
C LYS A 227 -0.02 -3.78 13.76
N THR A 228 -1.19 -4.29 13.37
CA THR A 228 -2.41 -3.46 13.30
C THR A 228 -2.95 -3.22 14.71
N PHE A 229 -3.07 -1.95 15.10
CA PHE A 229 -3.77 -1.55 16.32
C PHE A 229 -5.24 -1.31 16.03
N HIS A 230 -6.10 -2.16 16.59
CA HIS A 230 -7.54 -1.96 16.54
C HIS A 230 -8.18 -2.62 17.78
N HIS A 231 -9.24 -2.01 18.31
CA HIS A 231 -9.82 -2.43 19.59
C HIS A 231 -10.78 -3.62 19.50
N HIS A 232 -10.97 -4.22 18.31
CA HIS A 232 -11.95 -5.29 17.97
C HIS A 232 -13.43 -5.04 18.37
N ASN A 233 -13.73 -3.99 19.12
CA ASN A 233 -15.08 -3.56 19.50
C ASN A 233 -15.81 -2.91 18.32
N TYR A 234 -16.05 -3.69 17.27
CA TYR A 234 -16.90 -3.30 16.15
C TYR A 234 -18.35 -3.49 16.57
N LYS A 235 -19.05 -2.36 16.77
CA LYS A 235 -20.51 -2.33 16.95
C LYS A 235 -21.23 -2.57 15.63
#